data_AF-A0A7S3F137-F1
#
_entry.id   AF-A0A7S3F137-F1
#
_cell.length_a   1.000
_cell.length_b   1.000
_cell.length_c   1.000
_cell.angle_alpha   90.00
_cell.angle_beta   90.00
_cell.angle_gamma   90.00
#
_symmetry.space_group_name_H-M   'P 1'
#
loop_
_entity.id
_entity.type
_entity.pdbx_description
1 polymer ?
#
loop_
_entity_poly.entity_id
_entity_poly.type
_entity_poly.pdbx_seq_one_letter_code
_entity_poly.pdbx_strand_id
1 'polypeptide(L)'
;MNEEPPPLQILVAAESLPLPEGWKCGWAAEWNRCYFFNSEEQLTQWDHPLAPPSTKTAHDKQTASSMPAGSMIAEPDSTSVEDEIAQAMGRESVDLAAWARAETQRREAEQRSIDKTMAAQAEVESDRRRRMDLQRQEALGRARRIWAELDAEARAALEVGVREFMAASSQATDSRW
;
A
#
# COMPACT_ATOMS: atom_id res chain seq x y z
N MET A 1 -15.27 17.72 18.39
CA MET A 1 -14.20 17.85 17.38
C MET A 1 -12.90 18.09 18.13
N ASN A 2 -12.34 17.01 18.68
CA ASN A 2 -11.03 16.97 19.32
C ASN A 2 -10.33 15.79 18.66
N GLU A 3 -9.48 16.03 17.68
CA GLU A 3 -8.51 15.04 17.22
C GLU A 3 -7.17 15.77 17.04
N GLU A 4 -6.45 15.81 18.15
CA GLU A 4 -5.01 16.02 18.21
C GLU A 4 -4.32 14.85 17.48
N PRO A 5 -3.48 15.09 16.47
CA PRO A 5 -2.69 14.02 15.87
C PRO A 5 -1.55 13.61 16.82
N PRO A 6 -1.26 12.29 16.95
CA PRO A 6 -0.23 11.77 17.84
C PRO A 6 1.19 12.18 17.39
N PRO A 7 2.18 12.21 18.32
CA PRO A 7 3.55 12.59 17.99
C PRO A 7 4.21 11.45 17.22
N LEU A 8 4.24 11.55 15.90
CA LEU A 8 4.93 10.58 15.06
C LEU A 8 6.40 10.96 14.94
N GLN A 9 7.15 10.46 15.92
CA GLN A 9 8.57 10.20 15.78
C GLN A 9 8.78 9.24 14.59
N ILE A 10 9.79 9.54 13.77
CA ILE A 10 10.54 8.66 12.86
C ILE A 10 10.24 8.81 11.36
N LEU A 11 10.91 9.78 10.72
CA LEU A 11 11.53 9.63 9.39
C LEU A 11 12.90 10.35 9.27
N VAL A 12 13.67 10.48 10.37
CA VAL A 12 15.10 10.08 10.59
C VAL A 12 16.21 10.40 9.56
N ALA A 13 15.99 11.11 8.44
CA ALA A 13 17.11 11.53 7.56
C ALA A 13 17.11 13.02 7.15
N ALA A 14 16.01 13.76 7.37
CA ALA A 14 15.92 15.20 7.09
C ALA A 14 15.46 16.03 8.31
N GLU A 15 15.31 15.42 9.48
CA GLU A 15 14.83 16.06 10.74
C GLU A 15 15.91 16.77 11.55
N SER A 16 17.19 16.75 11.15
CA SER A 16 18.26 17.39 11.93
C SER A 16 18.49 18.87 11.57
N LEU A 17 17.73 19.43 10.63
CA LEU A 17 17.86 20.82 10.23
C LEU A 17 16.66 21.60 10.79
N PRO A 18 16.88 22.58 11.69
CA PRO A 18 15.79 23.45 12.13
C PRO A 18 15.23 24.15 10.90
N LEU A 19 13.92 24.02 10.66
CA LEU A 19 13.26 24.80 9.62
C LEU A 19 13.50 26.29 9.92
N PRO A 20 13.88 27.12 8.93
CA PRO A 20 14.01 28.54 9.15
C PRO A 20 12.69 29.14 9.65
N GLU A 21 12.77 30.22 10.41
CA GLU A 21 11.59 30.95 10.88
C GLU A 21 10.68 31.26 9.68
N GLY A 22 9.37 30.99 9.83
CA GLY A 22 8.40 31.13 8.75
C GLY A 22 8.18 29.91 7.86
N TRP A 23 8.96 28.82 7.96
CA TRP A 23 8.71 27.60 7.18
C TRP A 23 7.83 26.59 7.94
N LYS A 24 6.81 26.06 7.26
CA LYS A 24 5.90 25.03 7.77
C LYS A 24 5.97 23.79 6.88
N CYS A 25 6.06 22.61 7.49
CA CYS A 25 5.92 21.34 6.77
C CYS A 25 4.45 20.91 6.79
N GLY A 26 3.87 20.70 5.61
CA GLY A 26 2.55 20.12 5.44
C GLY A 26 2.65 18.78 4.73
N TRP A 27 1.78 17.83 5.08
CA TRP A 27 1.63 16.59 4.34
C TRP A 27 0.54 16.75 3.28
N ALA A 28 0.87 16.56 2.00
CA ALA A 28 -0.15 16.51 0.97
C ALA A 28 -0.59 15.06 0.75
N ALA A 29 -1.82 14.76 1.18
CA ALA A 29 -2.41 13.44 1.03
C ALA A 29 -2.55 13.01 -0.45
N GLU A 30 -2.71 13.99 -1.35
CA GLU A 30 -2.87 13.75 -2.80
C GLU A 30 -1.61 13.20 -3.46
N TRP A 31 -0.42 13.64 -3.00
CA TRP A 31 0.87 13.22 -3.57
C TRP A 31 1.68 12.34 -2.63
N ASN A 32 1.12 12.03 -1.46
CA ASN A 32 1.76 11.26 -0.38
C ASN A 32 3.18 11.75 -0.09
N ARG A 33 3.37 13.08 -0.12
CA ARG A 33 4.68 13.76 -0.01
C ARG A 33 4.56 15.00 0.88
N CYS A 34 5.60 15.26 1.66
CA CYS A 34 5.75 16.50 2.42
C CYS A 34 6.00 17.68 1.46
N TYR A 35 5.25 18.75 1.62
CA TYR A 35 5.56 20.05 1.03
C TYR A 35 5.98 21.02 2.12
N PHE A 36 6.93 21.88 1.80
CA PHE A 36 7.39 22.97 2.66
C PHE A 36 6.72 24.25 2.19
N PHE A 37 6.08 24.96 3.10
CA PHE A 37 5.40 26.22 2.85
C PHE A 37 6.11 27.33 3.62
N ASN A 38 6.62 28.33 2.90
CA ASN A 38 7.15 29.55 3.50
C ASN A 38 6.00 30.53 3.73
N SER A 39 5.70 30.85 4.98
CA SER A 39 4.66 31.83 5.34
C SER A 39 5.09 33.28 5.10
N GLU A 40 6.40 33.56 4.98
CA GLU A 40 6.91 34.91 4.70
C GLU A 40 6.77 35.27 3.21
N GLU A 41 7.07 34.32 2.33
CA GLU A 41 7.04 34.51 0.87
C GLU A 41 5.78 33.94 0.20
N GLN A 42 4.94 33.25 0.98
CA GLN A 42 3.80 32.45 0.48
C GLN A 42 4.19 31.44 -0.60
N LEU A 43 5.41 30.91 -0.54
CA LEU A 43 5.96 29.98 -1.53
C LEU A 43 5.80 28.54 -1.06
N THR A 44 5.33 27.66 -1.94
CA THR A 44 5.34 26.21 -1.73
C THR A 44 6.51 25.57 -2.47
N GLN A 45 7.29 24.74 -1.78
CA GLN A 45 8.42 24.01 -2.35
C GLN A 45 8.39 22.54 -1.90
N TRP A 46 8.82 21.64 -2.79
CA TRP A 46 8.87 20.19 -2.54
C TRP A 46 10.22 19.72 -1.99
N ASP A 47 11.22 20.60 -2.03
CA ASP A 47 12.58 20.40 -1.53
C ASP A 47 12.80 21.28 -0.30
N HIS A 48 13.59 20.79 0.65
CA HIS A 48 13.84 21.52 1.89
C HIS A 48 14.79 22.70 1.63
N PRO A 49 14.50 23.92 2.08
CA PRO A 49 15.32 25.10 1.78
C PRO A 49 16.75 25.02 2.34
N LEU A 50 16.97 24.21 3.37
CA LEU A 50 18.30 23.94 3.96
C LEU A 50 18.90 22.59 3.55
N ALA A 51 18.31 21.86 2.59
CA ALA A 51 18.94 20.64 2.12
C ALA A 51 20.32 21.00 1.54
N PRO A 52 21.44 20.46 2.07
CA PRO A 52 22.73 20.60 1.39
C PRO A 52 22.57 20.03 -0.02
N PRO A 53 23.25 20.58 -1.04
CA PRO A 53 23.17 20.12 -2.42
C PRO A 53 23.79 18.72 -2.56
N SER A 54 23.11 17.71 -2.06
CA SER A 54 23.39 16.31 -2.30
C SER A 54 22.86 15.99 -3.69
N THR A 55 23.68 16.31 -4.69
CA THR A 55 23.77 15.64 -5.99
C THR A 55 22.45 15.06 -6.50
N LYS A 56 21.53 15.92 -6.93
CA LYS A 56 20.47 15.57 -7.88
C LYS A 56 20.69 16.36 -9.16
N THR A 57 21.22 15.63 -10.13
CA THR A 57 21.07 15.80 -11.57
C THR A 57 20.03 16.85 -11.95
N ALA A 58 20.54 17.96 -12.48
CA ALA A 58 19.93 18.85 -13.47
C ALA A 58 18.40 18.75 -13.57
N HIS A 59 17.73 19.58 -12.77
CA HIS A 59 16.43 20.11 -13.13
C HIS A 59 16.64 21.04 -14.34
N ASP A 60 16.76 20.45 -15.53
CA ASP A 60 16.85 21.18 -16.80
C ASP A 60 15.47 21.75 -17.11
N LYS A 61 15.21 22.95 -16.57
CA LYS A 61 14.31 23.89 -17.19
C LYS A 61 15.14 25.04 -17.72
N GLN A 62 14.98 25.27 -19.02
CA GLN A 62 14.93 26.60 -19.64
C GLN A 62 16.26 27.14 -20.18
N THR A 63 16.54 26.77 -21.43
CA THR A 63 17.18 27.67 -22.39
C THR A 63 16.30 27.76 -23.64
N ALA A 64 15.33 28.68 -23.59
CA ALA A 64 14.94 29.39 -24.79
C ALA A 64 16.12 30.30 -25.21
N SER A 65 16.26 30.53 -26.51
CA SER A 65 17.29 31.34 -27.19
C SER A 65 18.64 30.68 -27.46
N SER A 66 18.73 30.01 -28.60
CA SER A 66 19.84 30.27 -29.53
C SER A 66 19.44 29.87 -30.95
N MET A 67 19.06 30.85 -31.77
CA MET A 67 19.15 30.71 -33.22
C MET A 67 20.63 30.73 -33.61
N PRO A 68 21.05 29.93 -34.60
CA PRO A 68 22.02 30.39 -35.56
C PRO A 68 21.29 30.81 -36.84
N ALA A 69 21.34 32.10 -37.13
CA ALA A 69 21.11 32.62 -38.47
C ALA A 69 22.16 32.00 -39.41
N GLY A 70 21.70 31.23 -40.39
CA GLY A 70 22.56 30.53 -41.34
C GLY A 70 21.80 30.27 -42.65
N SER A 71 21.49 31.34 -43.36
CA SER A 71 21.28 31.32 -44.80
C SER A 71 22.52 30.72 -45.48
N MET A 72 22.38 29.63 -46.24
CA MET A 72 22.99 29.50 -47.57
C MET A 72 22.30 28.38 -48.37
N ILE A 73 21.99 28.76 -49.60
CA ILE A 73 21.38 28.01 -50.69
C ILE A 73 22.43 27.03 -51.25
N ALA A 74 22.04 25.78 -51.48
CA ALA A 74 22.51 24.99 -52.61
C ALA A 74 21.48 23.89 -52.86
N GLU A 75 20.79 23.99 -54.00
CA GLU A 75 20.04 22.88 -54.60
C GLU A 75 21.04 21.83 -55.10
N PRO A 76 21.01 20.57 -54.64
CA PRO A 76 21.54 19.46 -55.40
C PRO A 76 20.41 18.81 -56.21
N ASP A 77 20.70 18.59 -57.49
CA ASP A 77 19.90 17.93 -58.51
C ASP A 77 18.86 16.92 -57.99
N SER A 78 17.59 17.23 -58.30
CA SER A 78 16.48 16.29 -58.34
C SER A 78 16.77 15.20 -59.37
N THR A 79 17.16 14.00 -58.93
CA THR A 79 16.79 12.68 -59.53
C THR A 79 17.51 11.50 -58.83
N SER A 80 17.50 11.42 -57.49
CA SER A 80 17.80 10.15 -56.79
C SER A 80 17.47 10.16 -55.30
N VAL A 81 16.51 10.97 -54.86
CA VAL A 81 16.20 11.11 -53.42
C VAL A 81 14.99 10.26 -53.01
N GLU A 82 14.10 9.93 -53.94
CA GLU A 82 12.87 9.19 -53.62
C GLU A 82 13.13 7.72 -53.24
N ASP A 83 14.15 7.07 -53.82
CA ASP A 83 14.52 5.69 -53.50
C ASP A 83 15.28 5.58 -52.15
N GLU A 84 16.05 6.62 -51.78
CA GLU A 84 16.70 6.71 -50.46
C GLU A 84 15.73 7.14 -49.35
N ILE A 85 14.79 8.04 -49.62
CA ILE A 85 13.75 8.45 -48.66
C ILE A 85 12.81 7.28 -48.37
N ALA A 86 12.45 6.46 -49.37
CA ALA A 86 11.65 5.25 -49.17
C ALA A 86 12.40 4.17 -48.35
N GLN A 87 13.71 4.01 -48.55
CA GLN A 87 14.54 3.11 -47.75
C GLN A 87 14.82 3.63 -46.33
N ALA A 88 14.96 4.95 -46.13
CA ALA A 88 15.16 5.58 -44.83
C ALA A 88 13.89 5.47 -43.96
N MET A 89 12.72 5.78 -44.53
CA MET A 89 11.42 5.63 -43.85
C MET A 89 11.11 4.17 -43.47
N GLY A 90 11.60 3.19 -44.24
CA GLY A 90 11.46 1.77 -43.94
C GLY A 90 12.35 1.28 -42.78
N ARG A 91 13.58 1.82 -42.67
CA ARG A 91 14.51 1.48 -41.56
C ARG A 91 14.09 2.14 -40.24
N GLU A 92 13.68 3.40 -40.26
CA GLU A 92 13.14 4.10 -39.09
C GLU A 92 11.80 3.51 -38.63
N SER A 93 10.97 3.00 -39.55
CA SER A 93 9.72 2.29 -39.23
C SER A 93 9.97 0.95 -38.54
N VAL A 94 11.00 0.20 -38.95
CA VAL A 94 11.37 -1.07 -38.30
C VAL A 94 11.93 -0.83 -36.90
N ASP A 95 12.70 0.23 -36.70
CA ASP A 95 13.22 0.61 -35.37
C ASP A 95 12.11 1.11 -34.44
N LEU A 96 11.14 1.88 -34.94
CA LEU A 96 9.97 2.31 -34.17
C LEU A 96 9.04 1.12 -33.83
N ALA A 97 8.83 0.19 -34.76
CA ALA A 97 8.05 -1.02 -34.52
C ALA A 97 8.77 -2.01 -33.60
N ALA A 98 10.11 -2.07 -33.65
CA ALA A 98 10.92 -2.83 -32.70
C ALA A 98 10.85 -2.22 -31.30
N TRP A 99 10.99 -0.89 -31.19
CA TRP A 99 10.86 -0.17 -29.92
C TRP A 99 9.44 -0.30 -29.33
N ALA A 100 8.38 -0.16 -30.13
CA ALA A 100 7.00 -0.32 -29.67
C ALA A 100 6.70 -1.74 -29.15
N ARG A 101 7.28 -2.77 -29.80
CA ARG A 101 7.20 -4.17 -29.33
C ARG A 101 7.99 -4.38 -28.05
N ALA A 102 9.21 -3.83 -27.98
CA ALA A 102 10.04 -3.90 -26.77
C ALA A 102 9.38 -3.18 -25.58
N GLU A 103 8.76 -2.03 -25.81
CA GLU A 103 8.04 -1.26 -24.79
C GLU A 103 6.78 -2.00 -24.31
N THR A 104 6.04 -2.64 -25.23
CA THR A 104 4.92 -3.51 -24.86
C THR A 104 5.39 -4.70 -24.03
N GLN A 105 6.47 -5.37 -24.43
CA GLN A 105 7.05 -6.46 -23.67
C GLN A 105 7.52 -6.02 -22.28
N ARG A 106 8.10 -4.82 -22.17
CA ARG A 106 8.51 -4.24 -20.89
C ARG A 106 7.32 -4.01 -19.97
N ARG A 107 6.23 -3.41 -20.49
CA ARG A 107 4.99 -3.19 -19.72
C ARG A 107 4.33 -4.50 -19.30
N GLU A 108 4.28 -5.49 -20.18
CA GLU A 108 3.74 -6.81 -19.84
C GLU A 108 4.60 -7.53 -18.79
N ALA A 109 5.93 -7.43 -18.88
CA ALA A 109 6.82 -8.01 -17.88
C ALA A 109 6.66 -7.33 -16.51
N GLU A 110 6.53 -6.01 -16.50
CA GLU A 110 6.23 -5.24 -15.29
C GLU A 110 4.88 -5.62 -14.71
N GLN A 111 3.83 -5.71 -15.53
CA GLN A 111 2.50 -6.13 -15.10
C GLN A 111 2.53 -7.56 -14.52
N ARG A 112 3.23 -8.50 -15.17
CA ARG A 112 3.40 -9.87 -14.64
C ARG A 112 4.14 -9.87 -13.30
N SER A 113 5.11 -8.98 -13.11
CA SER A 113 5.80 -8.82 -11.84
C SER A 113 4.85 -8.33 -10.76
N ILE A 114 4.04 -7.31 -11.05
CA ILE A 114 3.01 -6.79 -10.13
C ILE A 114 2.01 -7.90 -9.79
N ASP A 115 1.45 -8.58 -10.80
CA ASP A 115 0.48 -9.66 -10.60
C ASP A 115 1.06 -10.79 -9.74
N LYS A 116 2.33 -11.14 -9.95
CA LYS A 116 3.03 -12.14 -9.14
C LYS A 116 3.16 -11.70 -7.68
N THR A 117 3.50 -10.42 -7.44
CA THR A 117 3.58 -9.90 -6.07
C THR A 117 2.21 -9.86 -5.39
N MET A 118 1.16 -9.45 -6.13
CA MET A 118 -0.21 -9.45 -5.64
C MET A 118 -0.71 -10.86 -5.33
N ALA A 119 -0.39 -11.84 -6.18
CA ALA A 119 -0.73 -13.24 -5.95
C ALA A 119 -0.05 -13.79 -4.70
N ALA A 120 1.25 -13.50 -4.50
CA ALA A 120 1.97 -13.89 -3.30
C ALA A 120 1.38 -13.24 -2.03
N GLN A 121 1.00 -11.97 -2.08
CA GLN A 121 0.32 -11.30 -0.96
C GLN A 121 -1.06 -11.90 -0.68
N ALA A 122 -1.83 -12.22 -1.72
CA ALA A 122 -3.14 -12.85 -1.59
C ALA A 122 -3.02 -14.24 -0.95
N GLU A 123 -1.99 -15.01 -1.27
CA GLU A 123 -1.71 -16.31 -0.64
C GLU A 123 -1.40 -16.16 0.85
N VAL A 124 -0.52 -15.21 1.21
CA VAL A 124 -0.20 -14.90 2.62
C VAL A 124 -1.45 -14.49 3.40
N GLU A 125 -2.30 -13.63 2.83
CA GLU A 125 -3.53 -13.20 3.50
C GLU A 125 -4.56 -14.33 3.59
N SER A 126 -4.63 -15.21 2.59
CA SER A 126 -5.48 -16.41 2.62
C SER A 126 -5.06 -17.34 3.75
N ASP A 127 -3.76 -17.59 3.89
CA ASP A 127 -3.23 -18.41 4.98
C ASP A 127 -3.45 -17.76 6.35
N ARG A 128 -3.32 -16.43 6.44
CA ARG A 128 -3.67 -15.69 7.66
C ARG A 128 -5.14 -15.90 8.02
N ARG A 129 -6.06 -15.80 7.06
CA ARG A 129 -7.49 -16.06 7.26
C ARG A 129 -7.76 -17.48 7.71
N ARG A 130 -7.15 -18.48 7.05
CA ARG A 130 -7.27 -19.89 7.45
C ARG A 130 -6.83 -20.14 8.89
N ARG A 131 -5.71 -19.52 9.32
CA ARG A 131 -5.24 -19.63 10.71
C ARG A 131 -6.23 -19.01 11.70
N MET A 132 -6.77 -17.84 11.38
CA MET A 132 -7.77 -17.18 12.21
C MET A 132 -9.06 -18.01 12.33
N ASP A 133 -9.51 -18.58 11.22
CA ASP A 133 -10.69 -19.45 11.20
C ASP A 133 -10.47 -20.71 12.03
N LEU A 134 -9.29 -21.33 11.94
CA LEU A 134 -8.94 -22.48 12.77
C LEU A 134 -8.93 -22.11 14.25
N GLN A 135 -8.30 -21.00 14.62
CA GLN A 135 -8.27 -20.52 16.00
C GLN A 135 -9.69 -20.23 16.54
N ARG A 136 -10.55 -19.65 15.70
CA ARG A 136 -11.97 -19.44 16.03
C ARG A 136 -12.69 -20.76 16.25
N GLN A 137 -12.51 -21.74 15.37
CA GLN A 137 -13.11 -23.07 15.51
C GLN A 137 -12.65 -23.78 16.78
N GLU A 138 -11.36 -23.71 17.11
CA GLU A 138 -10.83 -24.26 18.35
C GLU A 138 -11.41 -23.57 19.58
N ALA A 139 -11.51 -22.23 19.57
CA ALA A 139 -12.13 -21.46 20.65
C ALA A 139 -13.59 -21.87 20.85
N LEU A 140 -14.36 -22.01 19.76
CA LEU A 140 -15.73 -22.53 19.81
C LEU A 140 -15.78 -23.97 20.31
N GLY A 141 -14.83 -24.82 19.93
CA GLY A 141 -14.71 -26.19 20.44
C GLY A 141 -14.42 -26.26 21.94
N ARG A 142 -13.55 -25.38 22.46
CA ARG A 142 -13.30 -25.23 23.90
C ARG A 142 -14.55 -24.75 24.63
N ALA A 143 -15.20 -23.70 24.12
CA ALA A 143 -16.43 -23.17 24.71
C ALA A 143 -17.54 -24.22 24.77
N ARG A 144 -17.72 -25.02 23.70
CA ARG A 144 -18.70 -26.11 23.68
C ARG A 144 -18.42 -27.19 24.72
N ARG A 145 -17.15 -27.53 24.96
CA ARG A 145 -16.78 -28.51 26.00
C ARG A 145 -17.11 -27.98 27.40
N ILE A 146 -16.74 -26.74 27.70
CA ILE A 146 -17.06 -26.10 28.99
C ILE A 146 -18.58 -26.07 29.20
N TRP A 147 -19.33 -25.69 28.16
CA TRP A 147 -20.80 -25.71 28.22
C TRP A 147 -21.37 -27.10 28.49
N ALA A 148 -20.82 -28.14 27.85
CA ALA A 148 -21.27 -29.51 28.06
C ALA A 148 -20.94 -30.00 29.49
N GLU A 149 -19.79 -29.63 30.04
CA GLU A 149 -19.41 -29.95 31.43
C GLU A 149 -20.35 -29.29 32.43
N LEU A 150 -20.66 -27.99 32.26
CA LEU A 150 -21.60 -27.26 33.11
C LEU A 150 -23.02 -27.83 33.02
N ASP A 151 -23.48 -28.18 31.82
CA ASP A 151 -24.79 -28.81 31.61
C ASP A 151 -24.86 -30.21 32.26
N ALA A 152 -23.78 -30.99 32.18
CA ALA A 152 -23.67 -32.29 32.86
C ALA A 152 -23.67 -32.14 34.39
N GLU A 153 -22.93 -31.17 34.93
CA GLU A 153 -22.90 -30.87 36.36
C GLU A 153 -24.27 -30.40 36.87
N ALA A 154 -24.95 -29.52 36.13
CA ALA A 154 -26.29 -29.07 36.45
C ALA A 154 -27.30 -30.24 36.48
N ARG A 155 -27.23 -31.16 35.51
CA ARG A 155 -28.06 -32.37 35.52
C ARG A 155 -27.74 -33.27 36.71
N ALA A 156 -26.46 -33.49 37.03
CA ALA A 156 -26.06 -34.30 38.17
C ALA A 156 -26.57 -33.70 39.50
N ALA A 157 -26.46 -32.38 39.67
CA ALA A 157 -26.97 -31.68 40.84
C ALA A 157 -28.50 -31.82 40.99
N LEU A 158 -29.24 -31.74 39.87
CA LEU A 158 -30.68 -31.97 39.86
C LEU A 158 -31.02 -33.41 40.25
N GLU A 159 -30.30 -34.41 39.75
CA GLU A 159 -30.52 -35.82 40.12
C GLU A 159 -30.29 -36.06 41.61
N VAL A 160 -29.25 -35.45 42.20
CA VAL A 160 -28.99 -35.51 43.64
C VAL A 160 -30.15 -34.88 44.42
N GLY A 161 -30.57 -33.66 44.05
CA GLY A 161 -31.69 -32.98 44.71
C GLY A 161 -33.01 -33.75 44.62
N VAL A 162 -33.30 -34.36 43.46
CA VAL A 162 -34.49 -35.22 43.29
C VAL A 162 -34.41 -36.46 44.18
N ARG A 163 -33.24 -37.11 44.29
CA ARG A 163 -33.06 -38.27 45.19
C ARG A 163 -33.24 -37.91 46.66
N GLU A 164 -32.66 -36.80 47.10
CA GLU A 164 -32.80 -36.30 48.47
C GLU A 164 -34.26 -35.96 48.80
N PHE A 165 -34.96 -35.29 47.88
CA PHE A 165 -36.38 -35.00 48.03
C PHE A 165 -37.24 -36.27 48.14
N MET A 166 -36.97 -37.26 47.30
CA MET A 166 -37.68 -38.55 47.34
C MET A 166 -37.39 -39.31 48.65
N ALA A 167 -36.15 -39.29 49.14
CA ALA A 167 -35.78 -39.91 50.41
C ALA A 167 -36.45 -39.22 51.60
N ALA A 168 -36.45 -37.89 51.64
CA ALA A 168 -37.11 -37.11 52.70
C ALA A 168 -38.64 -37.35 52.70
N SER A 169 -39.25 -37.42 51.51
CA SER A 169 -40.68 -37.73 51.37
C SER A 169 -41.03 -39.12 51.92
N SER A 170 -40.16 -40.12 51.72
CA SER A 170 -40.35 -41.47 52.25
C SER A 170 -40.27 -41.53 53.79
N GLN A 171 -39.35 -40.78 54.41
CA GLN A 171 -39.22 -40.74 55.88
C GLN A 171 -40.41 -40.06 56.54
N ALA A 172 -40.96 -39.02 55.90
CA ALA A 172 -42.14 -38.31 56.38
C ALA A 172 -43.40 -39.19 56.38
N THR A 173 -43.50 -40.13 55.43
CA THR A 173 -44.63 -41.08 55.39
C THR A 173 -44.52 -42.20 56.43
N ASP A 174 -43.30 -42.60 56.81
CA ASP A 174 -43.06 -43.67 57.79
C ASP A 174 -43.34 -43.20 59.24
N SER A 175 -43.08 -41.93 59.54
CA SER A 175 -43.25 -41.34 60.89
C SER A 175 -44.70 -41.07 61.29
N ARG A 176 -45.70 -41.54 60.52
CA ARG A 176 -47.12 -41.18 60.68
C ARG A 176 -48.01 -42.30 61.25
N TRP A 177 -47.43 -43.37 61.79
CA TRP A 177 -48.15 -44.51 62.37
C TRP A 177 -47.75 -44.79 63.81
#